data_AF-A0A3D1TTN1-F1
#
_entry.id   AF-A0A3D1TTN1-F1
#
_cell.length_a   1.000
_cell.length_b   1.000
_cell.length_c   1.000
_cell.angle_alpha   90.00
_cell.angle_beta   90.00
_cell.angle_gamma   90.00
#
_symmetry.space_group_name_H-M   'P 1'
#
loop_
_entity.id
_entity.type
_entity.pdbx_description
1 polymer ?
#
loop_
_entity_poly.entity_id
_entity_poly.type
_entity_poly.pdbx_seq_one_letter_code
_entity_poly.pdbx_strand_id
1 'polypeptide(L)'
;MHFLGAVIAEKQDDIYGILAEWSEYADVDEYVKETRSEIIANGRADDQAYLEDHGNDTDPMHEKFKKAAAGRLALDDEAALKAYAEYRRLNLNEDGDAVSTFNEDSFYDYYEIGEWEGVDALQGITCRELADRYNREDALARTAIGSLCVICKEGWYDGGLWNDTTTATVLNELERNTGRKVWWLNFHD
;
A
#
# COMPACT_ATOMS: atom_id res chain seq x y z
N MET A 1 -0.21 10.30 1.52
CA MET A 1 -1.47 10.20 2.30
C MET A 1 -1.08 9.75 3.69
N HIS A 2 -1.92 9.90 4.72
CA HIS A 2 -1.57 9.39 6.05
C HIS A 2 -2.78 8.83 6.79
N PHE A 3 -2.55 7.83 7.64
CA PHE A 3 -3.61 7.07 8.29
C PHE A 3 -3.18 6.51 9.65
N LEU A 4 -4.17 6.32 10.54
CA LEU A 4 -3.94 5.81 11.88
C LEU A 4 -3.68 4.31 11.85
N GLY A 5 -2.58 3.90 12.48
CA GLY A 5 -2.26 2.50 12.71
C GLY A 5 -1.93 2.18 14.16
N ALA A 6 -1.90 0.89 14.47
CA ALA A 6 -1.53 0.39 15.78
C ALA A 6 -0.65 -0.85 15.65
N VAL A 7 0.40 -0.94 16.47
CA VAL A 7 1.29 -2.10 16.55
C VAL A 7 1.20 -2.71 17.93
N ILE A 8 0.92 -4.02 17.99
CA ILE A 8 0.98 -4.79 19.23
C ILE A 8 2.41 -5.30 19.43
N ALA A 9 3.11 -4.74 20.42
CA ALA A 9 4.50 -5.05 20.73
C ALA A 9 4.78 -5.04 22.24
N GLU A 10 5.85 -5.69 22.69
CA GLU A 10 6.25 -5.64 24.10
C GLU A 10 6.93 -4.30 24.44
N LYS A 11 7.77 -3.82 23.52
CA LYS A 11 8.48 -2.55 23.61
C LYS A 11 8.33 -1.75 22.34
N GLN A 12 8.50 -0.43 22.45
CA GLN A 12 8.50 0.47 21.30
C GLN A 12 9.62 0.10 20.29
N ASP A 13 10.77 -0.35 20.80
CA ASP A 13 11.93 -0.73 19.97
C ASP A 13 11.64 -1.94 19.05
N ASP A 14 10.64 -2.76 19.38
CA ASP A 14 10.29 -3.94 18.57
C ASP A 14 9.48 -3.55 17.32
N ILE A 15 8.92 -2.32 17.26
CA ILE A 15 8.03 -1.86 16.18
C ILE A 15 8.72 -1.94 14.82
N TYR A 16 9.97 -1.51 14.72
CA TYR A 16 10.71 -1.53 13.46
C TYR A 16 10.81 -2.96 12.90
N GLY A 17 11.15 -3.94 13.74
CA GLY A 17 11.27 -5.33 13.33
C GLY A 17 9.93 -5.97 12.96
N ILE A 18 8.84 -5.57 13.62
CA ILE A 18 7.49 -6.05 13.28
C ILE A 18 7.04 -5.52 11.92
N LEU A 19 7.32 -4.25 11.62
CA LEU A 19 6.81 -3.60 10.40
C LEU A 19 7.69 -3.82 9.18
N ALA A 20 8.97 -4.19 9.36
CA ALA A 20 9.97 -4.23 8.30
C ALA A 20 9.53 -4.96 7.03
N GLU A 21 8.73 -6.01 7.15
CA GLU A 21 8.25 -6.80 6.00
C GLU A 21 7.24 -6.06 5.11
N TRP A 22 6.54 -5.03 5.62
CA TRP A 22 5.54 -4.26 4.88
C TRP A 22 5.98 -2.83 4.55
N SER A 23 7.27 -2.53 4.72
CA SER A 23 7.83 -1.27 4.24
C SER A 23 7.95 -1.28 2.72
N GLU A 24 7.68 -0.15 2.07
CA GLU A 24 8.03 0.05 0.65
C GLU A 24 9.52 -0.22 0.40
N TYR A 25 10.36 0.07 1.38
CA TYR A 25 11.82 -0.08 1.33
C TYR A 25 12.32 -1.44 1.85
N ALA A 26 11.42 -2.43 2.02
CA ALA A 26 11.85 -3.78 2.34
C ALA A 26 12.68 -4.37 1.20
N ASP A 27 13.81 -4.99 1.53
CA ASP A 27 14.62 -5.72 0.55
C ASP A 27 13.85 -6.96 0.10
N VAL A 28 13.32 -6.94 -1.13
CA VAL A 28 12.65 -8.08 -1.78
C VAL A 28 13.49 -8.60 -2.93
N ASP A 29 13.45 -9.92 -3.14
CA ASP A 29 14.09 -10.55 -4.30
C ASP A 29 13.45 -10.03 -5.59
N GLU A 30 14.28 -9.84 -6.63
CA GLU A 30 13.78 -9.45 -7.94
C GLU A 30 12.79 -10.48 -8.47
N TYR A 31 11.61 -10.01 -8.89
CA TYR A 31 10.56 -10.86 -9.45
C TYR A 31 10.08 -10.31 -10.79
N VAL A 32 9.51 -11.20 -11.60
CA VAL A 32 8.85 -10.83 -12.86
C VAL A 32 7.48 -10.25 -12.53
N LYS A 33 7.33 -8.94 -12.77
CA LYS A 33 6.08 -8.20 -12.57
C LYS A 33 5.13 -8.37 -13.73
N GLU A 34 5.65 -8.29 -14.96
CA GLU A 34 4.88 -8.50 -16.19
C GLU A 34 5.77 -9.20 -17.22
N THR A 35 5.24 -10.21 -17.87
CA THR A 35 5.94 -10.87 -18.97
C THR A 35 5.99 -9.97 -20.21
N ARG A 36 6.95 -10.21 -21.10
CA ARG A 36 7.06 -9.58 -22.42
C ARG A 36 5.73 -9.54 -23.17
N SER A 37 5.01 -10.66 -23.15
CA SER A 37 3.73 -10.78 -23.86
C SER A 37 2.64 -9.93 -23.21
N GLU A 38 2.61 -9.86 -21.88
CA GLU A 38 1.67 -9.01 -21.14
C GLU A 38 1.96 -7.52 -21.37
N ILE A 39 3.23 -7.10 -21.39
CA ILE A 39 3.59 -5.70 -21.65
C ILE A 39 3.04 -5.22 -22.99
N ILE A 40 3.21 -6.03 -24.05
CA ILE A 40 2.73 -5.71 -25.39
C ILE A 40 1.20 -5.76 -25.44
N ALA A 41 0.58 -6.79 -24.87
CA ALA A 41 -0.87 -6.96 -24.89
C ALA A 41 -1.58 -5.83 -24.13
N ASN A 42 -1.15 -5.55 -22.89
CA ASN A 42 -1.69 -4.48 -22.05
C ASN A 42 -1.44 -3.10 -22.68
N GLY A 43 -0.22 -2.85 -23.17
CA GLY A 43 0.11 -1.59 -23.83
C GLY A 43 -0.75 -1.32 -25.06
N ARG A 44 -1.01 -2.35 -25.89
CA ARG A 44 -1.91 -2.24 -27.05
C ARG A 44 -3.35 -2.01 -26.63
N ALA A 45 -3.82 -2.71 -25.59
CA ALA A 45 -5.17 -2.53 -25.06
C ALA A 45 -5.37 -1.11 -24.52
N ASP A 46 -4.41 -0.58 -23.76
CA ASP A 46 -4.44 0.78 -23.21
C ASP A 46 -4.44 1.84 -24.32
N ASP A 47 -3.55 1.71 -25.31
CA ASP A 47 -3.50 2.65 -26.44
C ASP A 47 -4.79 2.59 -27.28
N GLN A 48 -5.38 1.40 -27.46
CA GLN A 48 -6.65 1.25 -28.16
C GLN A 48 -7.79 1.90 -27.37
N ALA A 49 -7.92 1.61 -26.07
CA ALA A 49 -8.93 2.21 -25.22
C ALA A 49 -8.81 3.75 -25.21
N TYR A 50 -7.59 4.27 -25.13
CA TYR A 50 -7.35 5.71 -25.17
C TYR A 50 -7.84 6.35 -26.49
N LEU A 51 -7.60 5.70 -27.62
CA LEU A 51 -8.08 6.18 -28.93
C LEU A 51 -9.59 6.06 -29.07
N GLU A 52 -10.22 5.05 -28.48
CA GLU A 52 -11.67 4.90 -28.47
C GLU A 52 -12.34 6.00 -27.62
N ASP A 53 -11.80 6.27 -26.42
CA ASP A 53 -12.35 7.27 -25.50
C ASP A 53 -12.11 8.71 -25.97
N HIS A 54 -10.95 8.99 -26.56
CA HIS A 54 -10.53 10.36 -26.92
C HIS A 54 -10.47 10.62 -28.43
N GLY A 55 -10.84 9.67 -29.29
CA GLY A 55 -10.66 9.78 -30.74
C GLY A 55 -11.22 11.06 -31.36
N ASN A 56 -12.38 11.50 -30.87
CA ASN A 56 -13.06 12.72 -31.32
C ASN A 56 -12.73 13.98 -30.50
N ASP A 57 -11.90 13.85 -29.46
CA ASP A 57 -11.48 14.98 -28.63
C ASP A 57 -10.52 15.87 -29.41
N THR A 58 -10.84 17.16 -29.50
CA THR A 58 -10.04 18.16 -30.23
C THR A 58 -9.07 18.94 -29.35
N ASP A 59 -8.97 18.61 -28.06
CA ASP A 59 -7.99 19.23 -27.17
C ASP A 59 -6.55 18.95 -27.68
N PRO A 60 -5.73 20.00 -27.89
CA PRO A 60 -4.34 19.85 -28.35
C PRO A 60 -3.48 18.92 -27.47
N MET A 61 -3.79 18.79 -26.19
CA MET A 61 -3.12 17.86 -25.29
C MET A 61 -3.42 16.41 -25.68
N HIS A 62 -4.69 16.08 -25.91
CA HIS A 62 -5.11 14.75 -26.34
C HIS A 62 -4.56 14.40 -27.73
N GLU A 63 -4.45 15.35 -28.67
CA GLU A 63 -3.85 15.12 -29.98
C GLU A 63 -2.43 14.53 -29.92
N LYS A 64 -1.59 15.04 -29.01
CA LYS A 64 -0.22 14.51 -28.82
C LYS A 64 -0.24 13.06 -28.36
N PHE A 65 -1.09 12.74 -27.38
CA PHE A 65 -1.20 11.40 -26.82
C PHE A 65 -1.82 10.41 -27.81
N LYS A 66 -2.87 10.80 -28.55
CA LYS A 66 -3.46 9.98 -29.62
C LYS A 66 -2.44 9.65 -30.70
N LYS A 67 -1.63 10.62 -31.13
CA LYS A 67 -0.56 10.38 -32.10
C LYS A 67 0.49 9.39 -31.56
N ALA A 68 0.85 9.49 -30.28
CA ALA A 68 1.77 8.57 -29.65
C ALA A 68 1.19 7.15 -29.55
N ALA A 69 -0.07 7.02 -29.14
CA ALA A 69 -0.80 5.74 -29.04
C ALA A 69 -0.92 5.06 -30.40
N ALA A 70 -1.42 5.78 -31.43
CA ALA A 70 -1.49 5.26 -32.79
C ALA A 70 -0.11 4.89 -33.35
N GLY A 71 0.93 5.66 -32.99
CA GLY A 71 2.31 5.37 -33.34
C GLY A 71 2.81 4.05 -32.75
N ARG A 72 2.55 3.79 -31.46
CA ARG A 72 2.92 2.54 -30.79
C ARG A 72 2.15 1.34 -31.31
N LEU A 73 0.85 1.48 -31.57
CA LEU A 73 0.02 0.41 -32.12
C LEU A 73 0.48 -0.07 -33.51
N ALA A 74 1.13 0.79 -34.29
CA ALA A 74 1.65 0.46 -35.61
C ALA A 74 3.01 -0.26 -35.58
N LEU A 75 3.65 -0.40 -34.41
CA LEU A 75 4.95 -1.05 -34.27
C LEU A 75 4.84 -2.57 -34.28
N ASP A 76 5.90 -3.22 -34.77
CA ASP A 76 6.11 -4.65 -34.53
C ASP A 76 6.37 -4.93 -33.04
N ASP A 77 6.35 -6.20 -32.64
CA ASP A 77 6.42 -6.58 -31.23
C ASP A 77 7.73 -6.17 -30.55
N GLU A 78 8.87 -6.13 -31.26
CA GLU A 78 10.15 -5.71 -30.68
C GLU A 78 10.19 -4.20 -30.44
N ALA A 79 9.79 -3.43 -31.45
CA ALA A 79 9.73 -1.97 -31.32
C ALA A 79 8.63 -1.55 -30.33
N ALA A 80 7.51 -2.26 -30.30
CA ALA A 80 6.42 -2.04 -29.35
C ALA A 80 6.87 -2.30 -27.91
N LEU A 81 7.55 -3.42 -27.64
CA LEU A 81 8.07 -3.73 -26.31
C LEU A 81 8.94 -2.57 -25.79
N LYS A 82 9.90 -2.11 -26.60
CA LYS A 82 10.78 -1.00 -26.21
C LYS A 82 10.00 0.28 -25.96
N ALA A 83 9.04 0.60 -26.83
CA ALA A 83 8.23 1.81 -26.69
C ALA A 83 7.32 1.77 -25.45
N TYR A 84 6.73 0.62 -25.13
CA TYR A 84 5.90 0.45 -23.93
C TYR A 84 6.74 0.45 -22.65
N ALA A 85 7.90 -0.20 -22.66
CA ALA A 85 8.82 -0.17 -21.52
C ALA A 85 9.31 1.26 -21.23
N GLU A 86 9.66 2.05 -22.25
CA GLU A 86 10.04 3.45 -22.07
C GLU A 86 8.87 4.31 -21.56
N TYR A 87 7.68 4.14 -22.16
CA TYR A 87 6.49 4.89 -21.79
C TYR A 87 6.06 4.63 -20.33
N ARG A 88 6.10 3.36 -19.91
CA ARG A 88 5.69 2.89 -18.58
C ARG A 88 6.83 2.84 -17.56
N ARG A 89 8.06 3.20 -17.97
CA ARG A 89 9.30 3.18 -17.17
C ARG A 89 9.59 1.81 -16.56
N LEU A 90 9.48 0.76 -17.38
CA LEU A 90 9.74 -0.62 -16.96
C LEU A 90 11.23 -0.93 -17.08
N ASN A 91 11.76 -1.66 -16.09
CA ASN A 91 13.08 -2.28 -16.17
C ASN A 91 12.90 -3.69 -16.74
N LEU A 92 13.56 -3.99 -17.85
CA LEU A 92 13.44 -5.29 -18.51
C LEU A 92 14.66 -6.17 -18.23
N ASN A 93 14.42 -7.47 -18.04
CA ASN A 93 15.47 -8.50 -18.03
C ASN A 93 15.88 -8.90 -19.47
N GLU A 94 16.76 -9.89 -19.60
CA GLU A 94 17.27 -10.37 -20.91
C GLU A 94 16.17 -11.01 -21.79
N ASP A 95 15.12 -11.56 -21.17
CA ASP A 95 13.98 -12.17 -21.87
C ASP A 95 12.94 -11.12 -22.32
N GLY A 96 13.09 -9.87 -21.88
CA GLY A 96 12.18 -8.77 -22.17
C GLY A 96 10.99 -8.70 -21.22
N ASP A 97 11.02 -9.42 -20.10
CA ASP A 97 10.05 -9.32 -19.03
C ASP A 97 10.37 -8.12 -18.12
N ALA A 98 9.34 -7.46 -17.61
CA ALA A 98 9.49 -6.40 -16.64
C ALA A 98 9.77 -6.99 -15.26
N VAL A 99 10.89 -6.59 -14.68
CA VAL A 99 11.32 -7.00 -13.34
C VAL A 99 11.18 -5.85 -12.35
N SER A 100 10.96 -6.20 -11.10
CA SER A 100 10.73 -5.27 -10.01
C SER A 100 11.38 -5.78 -8.72
N THR A 101 11.85 -4.84 -7.91
CA THR A 101 12.24 -5.05 -6.50
C THR A 101 11.37 -4.20 -5.58
N PHE A 102 10.20 -3.78 -6.05
CA PHE A 102 9.20 -3.08 -5.24
C PHE A 102 8.46 -4.08 -4.36
N ASN A 103 8.28 -3.77 -3.08
CA ASN A 103 7.52 -4.63 -2.18
C ASN A 103 6.00 -4.49 -2.45
N GLU A 104 5.40 -5.45 -3.15
CA GLU A 104 3.96 -5.43 -3.47
C GLU A 104 3.07 -5.60 -2.23
N ASP A 105 3.62 -6.15 -1.15
CA ASP A 105 2.93 -6.31 0.13
C ASP A 105 3.09 -5.08 1.03
N SER A 106 3.79 -4.03 0.56
CA SER A 106 3.95 -2.81 1.34
C SER A 106 2.64 -2.02 1.45
N PHE A 107 2.48 -1.33 2.58
CA PHE A 107 1.36 -0.40 2.80
C PHE A 107 1.82 0.95 3.36
N TYR A 108 3.13 1.13 3.56
CA TYR A 108 3.69 2.37 4.08
C TYR A 108 5.11 2.64 3.54
N ASP A 109 5.43 3.91 3.33
CA ASP A 109 6.78 4.39 3.03
C ASP A 109 7.52 4.84 4.31
N TYR A 110 6.78 5.44 5.25
CA TYR A 110 7.28 6.02 6.49
C TYR A 110 6.22 5.99 7.60
N TYR A 111 6.65 6.03 8.86
CA TYR A 111 5.74 6.13 10.00
C TYR A 111 6.31 6.97 11.15
N GLU A 112 5.40 7.54 11.95
CA GLU A 112 5.70 8.24 13.19
C GLU A 112 5.00 7.57 14.37
N ILE A 113 5.65 7.55 15.52
CA ILE A 113 5.07 6.96 16.74
C ILE A 113 4.40 8.06 17.55
N GLY A 114 3.10 7.92 17.83
CA GLY A 114 2.33 8.85 18.67
C GLY A 114 1.88 10.14 18.00
N GLU A 115 2.30 10.44 16.77
CA GLU A 115 1.93 11.67 16.03
C GLU A 115 0.51 11.59 15.42
N TRP A 116 -0.51 11.31 16.25
CA TRP A 116 -1.92 11.36 15.85
C TRP A 116 -2.78 11.97 16.96
N GLU A 117 -3.62 12.94 16.61
CA GLU A 117 -4.46 13.62 17.60
C GLU A 117 -5.40 12.63 18.30
N GLY A 118 -5.32 12.56 19.63
CA GLY A 118 -6.21 11.73 20.44
C GLY A 118 -5.72 10.31 20.72
N VAL A 119 -4.46 9.97 20.46
CA VAL A 119 -3.90 8.66 20.87
C VAL A 119 -2.74 8.75 21.88
N ASP A 120 -2.25 9.96 22.19
CA ASP A 120 -1.14 10.18 23.14
C ASP A 120 -1.34 9.47 24.49
N ALA A 121 -2.54 9.62 25.06
CA ALA A 121 -2.89 9.04 26.36
C ALA A 121 -3.16 7.52 26.32
N LEU A 122 -3.11 6.91 25.13
CA LEU A 122 -3.24 5.49 24.88
C LEU A 122 -1.91 4.84 24.48
N GLN A 123 -0.81 5.60 24.40
CA GLN A 123 0.47 5.08 23.95
C GLN A 123 1.08 4.10 24.95
N GLY A 124 1.42 2.89 24.47
CA GLY A 124 2.12 1.88 25.26
C GLY A 124 1.28 1.27 26.40
N ILE A 125 -0.04 1.49 26.43
CA ILE A 125 -0.93 0.79 27.36
C ILE A 125 -1.07 -0.66 26.95
N THR A 126 -1.44 -1.53 27.89
CA THR A 126 -1.66 -2.94 27.59
C THR A 126 -2.90 -3.14 26.72
N CYS A 127 -2.92 -4.20 25.91
CA CYS A 127 -4.09 -4.58 25.13
C CYS A 127 -5.32 -4.79 26.04
N ARG A 128 -5.12 -5.37 27.23
CA ARG A 128 -6.17 -5.49 28.24
C ARG A 128 -6.73 -4.13 28.66
N GLU A 129 -5.85 -3.18 28.99
CA GLU A 129 -6.28 -1.86 29.42
C GLU A 129 -7.05 -1.12 28.31
N LEU A 130 -6.58 -1.21 27.06
CA LEU A 130 -7.29 -0.62 25.93
C LEU A 130 -8.68 -1.24 25.74
N ALA A 131 -8.79 -2.58 25.79
CA ALA A 131 -10.06 -3.28 25.70
C ALA A 131 -11.00 -2.94 26.87
N ASP A 132 -10.49 -2.86 28.10
CA ASP A 132 -11.25 -2.47 29.28
C ASP A 132 -11.78 -1.03 29.15
N ARG A 133 -10.97 -0.10 28.65
CA ARG A 133 -11.40 1.29 28.38
C ARG A 133 -12.50 1.34 27.33
N TYR A 134 -12.32 0.65 26.21
CA TYR A 134 -13.33 0.55 25.15
C TYR A 134 -14.69 0.04 25.69
N ASN A 135 -14.65 -1.04 26.48
CA ASN A 135 -15.83 -1.68 27.07
C ASN A 135 -16.52 -0.81 28.12
N ARG A 136 -15.80 0.09 28.79
CA ARG A 136 -16.35 1.11 29.71
C ARG A 136 -16.84 2.37 29.00
N GLU A 137 -16.88 2.35 27.66
CA GLU A 137 -17.31 3.47 26.85
C GLU A 137 -16.42 4.71 26.97
N ASP A 138 -15.12 4.50 27.26
CA ASP A 138 -14.13 5.56 27.20
C ASP A 138 -14.09 6.14 25.78
N ALA A 139 -14.41 7.44 25.66
CA ALA A 139 -14.57 8.10 24.37
C ALA A 139 -13.27 8.10 23.56
N LEU A 140 -12.11 8.20 24.24
CA LEU A 140 -10.82 8.22 23.58
C LEU A 140 -10.52 6.85 22.95
N ALA A 141 -10.66 5.77 23.73
CA ALA A 141 -10.46 4.41 23.25
C ALA A 141 -11.44 4.04 22.12
N ARG A 142 -12.70 4.48 22.21
CA ARG A 142 -13.70 4.22 21.17
C ARG A 142 -13.40 4.95 19.86
N THR A 143 -13.00 6.21 19.93
CA THR A 143 -12.59 6.96 18.74
C THR A 143 -11.33 6.36 18.13
N ALA A 144 -10.31 6.06 18.94
CA ALA A 144 -9.05 5.50 18.45
C ALA A 144 -9.26 4.14 17.76
N ILE A 145 -10.04 3.22 18.35
CA ILE A 145 -10.36 1.93 17.73
C ILE A 145 -11.30 2.09 16.51
N GLY A 146 -12.23 3.03 16.56
CA GLY A 146 -13.19 3.27 15.48
C GLY A 146 -12.59 3.96 14.26
N SER A 147 -11.46 4.65 14.42
CA SER A 147 -10.71 5.32 13.35
C SER A 147 -9.45 4.58 12.93
N LEU A 148 -9.22 3.38 13.45
CA LEU A 148 -8.02 2.61 13.16
C LEU A 148 -8.11 2.01 11.76
N CYS A 149 -7.14 2.34 10.90
CA CYS A 149 -7.09 1.82 9.54
C CYS A 149 -6.30 0.50 9.47
N VAL A 150 -5.22 0.37 10.24
CA VAL A 150 -4.37 -0.84 10.25
C VAL A 150 -3.97 -1.26 11.66
N ILE A 151 -3.95 -2.57 11.91
CA ILE A 151 -3.37 -3.15 13.13
C ILE A 151 -2.33 -4.21 12.77
N CYS A 152 -1.14 -4.13 13.37
CA CYS A 152 -0.02 -5.03 13.11
C CYS A 152 0.44 -5.73 14.38
N LYS A 153 1.00 -6.92 14.22
CA LYS A 153 1.81 -7.63 15.21
C LYS A 153 2.80 -8.51 14.45
N GLU A 154 3.73 -9.14 15.16
CA GLU A 154 4.72 -10.04 14.56
C GLU A 154 4.08 -11.05 13.58
N GLY A 155 4.48 -10.95 12.30
CA GLY A 155 4.06 -11.82 11.20
C GLY A 155 2.59 -11.69 10.77
N TRP A 156 1.90 -10.60 11.15
CA TRP A 156 0.50 -10.40 10.82
C TRP A 156 0.06 -8.94 10.86
N TYR A 157 -0.74 -8.52 9.88
CA TYR A 157 -1.51 -7.29 9.92
C TYR A 157 -2.93 -7.49 9.40
N ASP A 158 -3.81 -6.55 9.72
CA ASP A 158 -5.14 -6.41 9.12
C ASP A 158 -5.43 -4.94 8.86
N GLY A 159 -6.06 -4.68 7.72
CA GLY A 159 -6.43 -3.35 7.26
C GLY A 159 -5.38 -2.68 6.36
N GLY A 160 -5.52 -1.38 6.16
CA GLY A 160 -4.66 -0.57 5.29
C GLY A 160 -5.37 0.72 4.84
N LEU A 161 -4.69 1.55 4.05
CA LEU A 161 -5.17 2.88 3.65
C LEU A 161 -6.56 2.87 2.99
N TRP A 162 -6.85 1.84 2.19
CA TRP A 162 -8.09 1.73 1.41
C TRP A 162 -9.12 0.76 1.99
N ASN A 163 -8.71 -0.03 2.98
CA ASN A 163 -9.54 -1.07 3.59
C ASN A 163 -9.27 -1.09 5.09
N ASP A 164 -10.06 -0.33 5.85
CA ASP A 164 -9.86 -0.24 7.30
C ASP A 164 -10.02 -1.60 7.99
N THR A 165 -9.22 -1.83 9.03
CA THR A 165 -9.45 -2.94 9.97
C THR A 165 -10.82 -2.79 10.65
N THR A 166 -11.41 -3.89 11.07
CA THR A 166 -12.71 -3.84 11.74
C THR A 166 -12.55 -3.72 13.26
N THR A 167 -13.45 -3.00 13.93
CA THR A 167 -13.51 -2.97 15.40
C THR A 167 -13.54 -4.38 16.01
N ALA A 168 -14.23 -5.33 15.37
CA ALA A 168 -14.26 -6.72 15.82
C ALA A 168 -12.89 -7.38 15.72
N THR A 169 -12.16 -7.18 14.61
CA THR A 169 -10.78 -7.66 14.47
C THR A 169 -9.88 -7.09 15.57
N VAL A 170 -9.93 -5.78 15.76
CA VAL A 170 -9.12 -5.08 16.77
C VAL A 170 -9.38 -5.66 18.15
N LEU A 171 -10.64 -5.75 18.59
CA LEU A 171 -10.98 -6.28 19.91
C LEU A 171 -10.54 -7.74 20.08
N ASN A 172 -10.72 -8.59 19.06
CA ASN A 172 -10.25 -9.98 19.09
C ASN A 172 -8.72 -10.06 19.30
N GLU A 173 -7.96 -9.19 18.64
CA GLU A 173 -6.50 -9.18 18.77
C GLU A 173 -6.04 -8.61 20.11
N LEU A 174 -6.75 -7.61 20.67
CA LEU A 174 -6.49 -7.13 22.02
C LEU A 174 -6.74 -8.23 23.08
N GLU A 175 -7.80 -9.03 22.91
CA GLU A 175 -8.11 -10.15 23.80
C GLU A 175 -7.08 -11.28 23.70
N ARG A 176 -6.54 -11.56 22.51
CA ARG A 176 -5.49 -12.57 22.31
C ARG A 176 -4.14 -12.15 22.88
N ASN A 177 -3.87 -10.85 22.92
CA ASN A 177 -2.58 -10.28 23.29
C ASN A 177 -2.62 -9.50 24.60
N THR A 178 -3.49 -9.86 25.56
CA THR A 178 -3.83 -9.03 26.73
C THR A 178 -2.64 -8.40 27.49
N GLY A 179 -1.50 -9.09 27.58
CA GLY A 179 -0.30 -8.60 28.29
C GLY A 179 0.63 -7.71 27.45
N ARG A 180 0.51 -7.74 26.13
CA ARG A 180 1.31 -6.94 25.20
C ARG A 180 0.80 -5.50 25.17
N LYS A 181 1.62 -4.57 24.68
CA LYS A 181 1.29 -3.16 24.59
C LYS A 181 0.85 -2.76 23.20
N VAL A 182 0.04 -1.72 23.12
CA VAL A 182 -0.40 -1.10 21.86
C VAL A 182 0.38 0.19 21.67
N TRP A 183 1.00 0.34 20.51
CA TRP A 183 1.70 1.54 20.08
C TRP A 183 0.95 2.13 18.89
N TRP A 184 0.54 3.38 18.98
CA TRP A 184 -0.16 4.06 17.90
C TRP A 184 0.82 4.76 16.98
N LEU A 185 0.56 4.66 15.69
CA LEU A 185 1.42 5.14 14.62
C LEU A 185 0.61 6.00 13.64
N ASN A 186 1.26 7.01 13.10
CA ASN A 186 0.83 7.72 11.91
C ASN A 186 1.60 7.16 10.71
N PHE A 187 0.95 6.34 9.90
CA PHE A 187 1.53 5.76 8.68
C PHE A 187 1.37 6.70 7.50
N HIS A 188 2.36 6.71 6.61
CA HIS A 188 2.37 7.46 5.36
C HIS A 188 2.53 6.50 4.17
N ASP A 189 1.90 6.87 3.05
CA ASP A 189 1.89 6.19 1.74
C ASP A 189 1.94 7.23 0.60
#